data_AF-A0A6A6IIQ7-F1
#
_entry.id   AF-A0A6A6IIQ7-F1
#
_cell.length_a   1.000
_cell.length_b   1.000
_cell.length_c   1.000
_cell.angle_alpha   90.00
_cell.angle_beta   90.00
_cell.angle_gamma   90.00
#
_symmetry.space_group_name_H-M   'P 1'
#
loop_
_entity.id
_entity.type
_entity.pdbx_description
1 polymer ?
#
loop_
_entity_poly.entity_id
_entity_poly.type
_entity_poly.pdbx_seq_one_letter_code
_entity_poly.pdbx_strand_id
1 'polypeptide(L)'
;MSTRPSIKTKAKIKARTPRSYPPANLRQLQYRSYQYTIIIYHYNNYAQPLEDFKRSLSRDRNGYISNLFSKDTLTGFPVAEGDEVPENSVEVAYLPNVFQHRGSALGFRSFSKDRIEWLCFKCPVEQLINNWTIVYPGGVLRKPFDKVATLERGETGRKGTVKGHPEHRAWYEALAEAWEPVVPLRLTWNNKSRDIQEEIKRREKEEGYVFELEEKEDKDVDLEGMWPKEELPLQKPKLVAEVDFYTRSKRAKPPVRVPQPPPKQKSPMTRLLDGEYV
;
A
#
# COMPACT_ATOMS: atom_id res chain seq x y z
N MET A 1 22.55 -47.14 39.18
CA MET A 1 22.01 -45.76 39.13
C MET A 1 21.75 -45.43 37.67
N SER A 2 20.48 -45.31 37.27
CA SER A 2 20.05 -45.18 35.87
C SER A 2 19.68 -43.73 35.58
N THR A 3 20.48 -43.04 34.77
CA THR A 3 20.28 -41.66 34.36
C THR A 3 19.50 -41.60 33.05
N ARG A 4 18.26 -41.12 33.10
CA ARG A 4 17.46 -40.82 31.90
C ARG A 4 17.93 -39.51 31.24
N PRO A 5 18.17 -39.48 29.93
CA PRO A 5 18.44 -38.23 29.23
C PRO A 5 17.14 -37.43 28.99
N SER A 6 17.13 -36.18 29.45
CA SER A 6 16.06 -35.21 29.20
C SER A 6 16.27 -34.55 27.83
N ILE A 7 15.49 -34.97 26.83
CA ILE A 7 15.48 -34.33 25.51
C ILE A 7 14.51 -33.16 25.55
N LYS A 8 15.03 -31.94 25.77
CA LYS A 8 14.27 -30.70 25.63
C LYS A 8 14.35 -30.22 24.18
N THR A 9 13.46 -30.69 23.32
CA THR A 9 13.28 -30.16 21.96
C THR A 9 12.53 -28.82 22.05
N LYS A 10 13.28 -27.70 22.02
CA LYS A 10 12.68 -26.37 21.87
C LYS A 10 12.11 -26.26 20.45
N ALA A 11 10.78 -26.21 20.35
CA ALA A 11 10.09 -25.94 19.09
C ALA A 11 10.51 -24.56 18.57
N LYS A 12 11.25 -24.55 17.47
CA LYS A 12 11.66 -23.33 16.78
C LYS A 12 10.43 -22.80 16.05
N ILE A 13 9.66 -21.93 16.72
CA ILE A 13 8.57 -21.18 16.09
C ILE A 13 9.21 -20.33 15.00
N LYS A 14 9.09 -20.77 13.74
CA LYS A 14 9.47 -19.95 12.58
C LYS A 14 8.54 -18.74 12.63
N ALA A 15 9.09 -17.57 12.96
CA ALA A 15 8.39 -16.31 12.85
C ALA A 15 7.81 -16.25 11.43
N ARG A 16 6.47 -16.27 11.33
CA ARG A 16 5.80 -16.04 10.05
C ARG A 16 6.20 -14.63 9.65
N THR A 17 6.85 -14.50 8.51
CA THR A 17 7.05 -13.18 7.91
C THR A 17 5.68 -12.50 7.83
N PRO A 18 5.57 -11.22 8.25
CA PRO A 18 4.33 -10.49 8.13
C PRO A 18 3.89 -10.60 6.67
N ARG A 19 2.68 -11.11 6.44
CA ARG A 19 2.16 -11.18 5.08
C ARG A 19 2.00 -9.74 4.61
N SER A 20 2.83 -9.35 3.65
CA SER A 20 2.65 -8.13 2.87
C SER A 20 1.29 -8.25 2.18
N TYR A 21 0.31 -7.55 2.73
CA TYR A 21 -0.91 -7.26 2.03
C TYR A 21 -0.84 -5.77 1.73
N PRO A 22 -1.01 -5.35 0.46
CA PRO A 22 -1.25 -3.94 0.20
C PRO A 22 -2.50 -3.50 0.99
N PRO A 23 -2.67 -2.19 1.24
CA PRO A 23 -3.85 -1.67 1.92
C PRO A 23 -5.09 -2.26 1.27
N ALA A 24 -6.11 -2.64 2.04
CA ALA A 24 -7.24 -3.45 1.56
C ALA A 24 -7.92 -2.91 0.28
N ASN A 25 -7.69 -1.64 -0.06
CA ASN A 25 -8.28 -0.92 -1.18
C ASN A 25 -7.34 -0.70 -2.39
N LEU A 26 -6.06 -1.08 -2.34
CA LEU A 26 -5.10 -0.89 -3.43
C LEU A 26 -4.57 -2.21 -3.96
N ARG A 27 -5.12 -2.66 -5.10
CA ARG A 27 -4.61 -3.83 -5.81
C ARG A 27 -3.67 -3.39 -6.93
N GLN A 28 -2.40 -3.76 -6.84
CA GLN A 28 -1.44 -3.52 -7.91
C GLN A 28 -1.83 -4.30 -9.18
N LEU A 29 -1.72 -3.67 -10.34
CA LEU A 29 -1.85 -4.35 -11.64
C LEU A 29 -0.72 -5.35 -11.80
N GLN A 30 -0.92 -6.46 -12.51
CA GLN A 30 0.16 -7.40 -12.83
C GLN A 30 1.19 -6.76 -13.77
N TYR A 31 2.48 -7.05 -13.59
CA TYR A 31 3.57 -6.45 -14.38
C TYR A 31 3.36 -6.54 -15.89
N ARG A 32 2.90 -7.71 -16.38
CA ARG A 32 2.60 -7.92 -17.80
C ARG A 32 1.58 -6.92 -18.37
N SER A 33 0.66 -6.44 -17.54
CA SER A 33 -0.37 -5.46 -17.87
C SER A 33 0.06 -4.01 -17.60
N TYR A 34 1.13 -3.80 -16.83
CA TYR A 34 1.68 -2.48 -16.54
C TYR A 34 2.55 -2.03 -17.73
N GLN A 35 2.02 -1.16 -18.58
CA GLN A 35 2.67 -0.69 -19.82
C GLN A 35 3.17 0.76 -19.73
N TYR A 36 3.12 1.36 -18.53
CA TYR A 36 3.45 2.76 -18.35
C TYR A 36 4.93 2.97 -18.07
N THR A 37 5.47 4.07 -18.58
CA THR A 37 6.83 4.55 -18.31
C THR A 37 6.95 5.01 -16.86
N ILE A 38 8.04 4.61 -16.21
CA ILE A 38 8.40 5.11 -14.88
C ILE A 38 9.20 6.40 -15.05
N ILE A 39 8.88 7.44 -14.28
CA ILE A 39 9.62 8.70 -14.33
C ILE A 39 10.50 8.79 -13.08
N ILE A 40 11.79 9.05 -13.27
CA ILE A 40 12.74 9.21 -12.18
C ILE A 40 13.00 10.69 -11.95
N TYR A 41 12.94 11.08 -10.68
CA TYR A 41 13.20 12.44 -10.22
C TYR A 41 14.32 12.45 -9.17
N HIS A 42 15.05 13.56 -9.11
CA HIS A 42 15.81 13.95 -7.93
C HIS A 42 14.95 14.87 -7.06
N TYR A 43 14.70 14.46 -5.83
CA TYR A 43 13.95 15.22 -4.85
C TYR A 43 14.89 15.91 -3.86
N ASN A 44 14.86 17.25 -3.81
CA ASN A 44 15.68 18.04 -2.91
C ASN A 44 15.16 17.95 -1.46
N ASN A 45 15.65 16.96 -0.72
CA ASN A 45 15.22 16.67 0.65
C ASN A 45 15.72 17.70 1.68
N TYR A 46 16.74 18.49 1.35
CA TYR A 46 17.19 19.59 2.21
C TYR A 46 16.24 20.78 2.17
N ALA A 47 15.76 21.14 0.97
CA ALA A 47 14.86 22.27 0.82
C ALA A 47 13.44 21.97 1.31
N GLN A 48 12.97 20.75 1.09
CA GLN A 48 11.72 20.25 1.66
C GLN A 48 11.95 18.83 2.20
N PRO A 49 12.05 18.64 3.52
CA PRO A 49 12.15 17.31 4.09
C PRO A 49 10.96 16.43 3.68
N LEU A 50 11.22 15.15 3.40
CA LEU A 50 10.19 14.17 3.02
C LEU A 50 9.01 14.13 4.03
N GLU A 51 9.29 14.30 5.32
CA GLU A 51 8.26 14.37 6.36
C GLU A 51 7.31 15.56 6.19
N ASP A 52 7.82 16.71 5.78
CA ASP A 52 7.01 17.91 5.54
C ASP A 52 6.19 17.77 4.25
N PHE A 53 6.77 17.16 3.22
CA PHE A 53 6.03 16.76 2.01
C PHE A 53 4.88 15.80 2.36
N LYS A 54 5.13 14.71 3.09
CA LYS A 54 4.05 13.79 3.53
C LYS A 54 2.97 14.49 4.34
N ARG A 55 3.36 15.41 5.22
CA ARG A 55 2.41 16.21 6.03
C ARG A 55 1.53 17.08 5.14
N SER A 56 2.08 17.68 4.09
CA SER A 56 1.31 18.48 3.14
C SER A 56 0.32 17.63 2.32
N LEU A 57 0.71 16.41 1.92
CA LEU A 57 -0.19 15.49 1.21
C LEU A 57 -1.41 15.08 2.05
N SER A 58 -1.24 14.97 3.36
CA SER A 58 -2.30 14.54 4.29
C SER A 58 -3.41 15.59 4.47
N ARG A 59 -3.12 16.86 4.17
CA ARG A 59 -4.07 17.97 4.31
C ARG A 59 -4.95 18.16 3.08
N ASP A 60 -4.50 17.67 1.93
CA ASP A 60 -5.08 17.98 0.64
C ASP A 60 -5.91 16.82 0.07
N ARG A 61 -6.83 17.17 -0.84
CA ARG A 61 -7.64 16.20 -1.61
C ARG A 61 -6.84 15.50 -2.73
N ASN A 62 -5.52 15.35 -2.55
CA ASN A 62 -4.57 14.85 -3.55
C ASN A 62 -4.66 13.33 -3.76
N GLY A 63 -5.59 12.66 -3.07
CA GLY A 63 -5.84 11.25 -3.23
C GLY A 63 -4.78 10.34 -2.59
N TYR A 64 -3.94 10.89 -1.72
CA TYR A 64 -3.02 10.14 -0.89
C TYR A 64 -3.79 9.14 0.01
N ILE A 65 -3.29 7.90 0.09
CA ILE A 65 -3.93 6.80 0.84
C ILE A 65 -3.06 6.39 2.03
N SER A 66 -1.84 5.93 1.76
CA SER A 66 -0.97 5.36 2.78
C SER A 66 0.49 5.32 2.33
N ASN A 67 1.36 4.99 3.28
CA ASN A 67 2.77 4.73 3.07
C ASN A 67 3.05 3.23 3.16
N LEU A 68 3.87 2.73 2.23
CA LEU A 68 4.44 1.38 2.28
C LEU A 68 5.97 1.46 2.30
N PHE A 69 6.62 0.39 2.74
CA PHE A 69 8.06 0.27 2.74
C PHE A 69 8.47 -0.99 1.99
N SER A 70 9.49 -0.92 1.17
CA SER A 70 10.10 -2.11 0.57
C SER A 70 11.61 -2.10 0.81
N LYS A 71 12.26 -3.25 0.65
CA LYS A 71 13.72 -3.29 0.54
C LYS A 71 14.16 -2.59 -0.74
N ASP A 72 15.34 -1.98 -0.74
CA ASP A 72 15.96 -1.47 -1.96
C ASP A 72 16.53 -2.65 -2.78
N THR A 73 15.87 -2.97 -3.89
CA THR A 73 16.31 -4.00 -4.85
C THR A 73 17.22 -3.45 -5.94
N LEU A 74 17.48 -2.13 -5.93
CA LEU A 74 18.21 -1.42 -6.98
C LEU A 74 19.70 -1.20 -6.63
N THR A 75 20.16 -1.66 -5.47
CA THR A 75 21.55 -1.52 -5.02
C THR A 75 22.59 -2.17 -5.94
N GLY A 76 22.18 -3.10 -6.81
CA GLY A 76 23.06 -3.77 -7.77
C GLY A 76 23.14 -3.13 -9.17
N PHE A 77 22.42 -2.04 -9.42
CA PHE A 77 22.43 -1.40 -10.74
C PHE A 77 23.57 -0.37 -10.81
N PRO A 78 24.44 -0.44 -11.84
CA PRO A 78 25.50 0.55 -12.02
C PRO A 78 24.87 1.90 -12.36
N VAL A 79 25.27 2.95 -11.63
CA VAL A 79 24.92 4.33 -11.96
C VAL A 79 25.92 4.82 -13.01
N ALA A 80 25.44 5.37 -14.11
CA ALA A 80 26.30 5.94 -15.13
C ALA A 80 26.99 7.20 -14.58
N GLU A 81 28.22 7.46 -15.01
CA GLU A 81 28.94 8.66 -14.60
C GLU A 81 28.14 9.91 -15.01
N GLY A 82 27.88 10.79 -14.05
CA GLY A 82 27.04 11.99 -14.23
C GLY A 82 25.55 11.81 -13.97
N ASP A 83 25.06 10.58 -13.76
CA ASP A 83 23.68 10.30 -13.31
C ASP A 83 23.62 10.07 -11.78
N GLU A 84 24.60 10.65 -11.08
CA GLU A 84 24.72 10.53 -9.63
C GLU A 84 23.66 11.39 -8.94
N VAL A 85 23.05 10.84 -7.89
CA VAL A 85 22.11 11.59 -7.05
C VAL A 85 22.87 12.70 -6.32
N PRO A 86 22.54 13.99 -6.53
CA PRO A 86 23.24 15.10 -5.89
C PRO A 86 23.20 15.01 -4.37
N GLU A 87 24.17 15.62 -3.71
CA GLU A 87 24.17 15.71 -2.25
C GLU A 87 22.87 16.35 -1.76
N ASN A 88 22.29 15.80 -0.69
CA ASN A 88 21.00 16.18 -0.13
C ASN A 88 19.76 15.94 -1.01
N SER A 89 19.93 15.29 -2.17
CA SER A 89 18.82 14.83 -2.99
C SER A 89 18.53 13.35 -2.73
N VAL A 90 17.29 12.95 -3.03
CA VAL A 90 16.80 11.58 -2.92
C VAL A 90 16.24 11.17 -4.27
N GLU A 91 16.58 9.98 -4.73
CA GLU A 91 16.01 9.42 -5.95
C GLU A 91 14.54 9.02 -5.72
N VAL A 92 13.66 9.46 -6.62
CA VAL A 92 12.22 9.22 -6.54
C VAL A 92 11.70 8.64 -7.85
N ALA A 93 11.09 7.47 -7.77
CA ALA A 93 10.40 6.86 -8.90
C ALA A 93 8.90 7.11 -8.85
N TYR A 94 8.33 7.65 -9.92
CA TYR A 94 6.90 7.79 -10.12
C TYR A 94 6.36 6.68 -11.01
N LEU A 95 5.41 5.91 -10.48
CA LEU A 95 4.76 4.79 -11.16
C LEU A 95 3.29 5.16 -11.45
N PRO A 96 2.97 5.71 -12.63
CA PRO A 96 1.61 6.10 -12.99
C PRO A 96 0.71 4.90 -13.23
N ASN A 97 -0.54 4.93 -12.74
CA ASN A 97 -1.55 3.88 -12.98
C ASN A 97 -1.08 2.45 -12.58
N VAL A 98 -0.22 2.34 -11.56
CA VAL A 98 0.30 1.05 -11.09
C VAL A 98 -0.74 0.24 -10.30
N PHE A 99 -1.73 0.92 -9.72
CA PHE A 99 -2.85 0.29 -9.02
C PHE A 99 -4.11 0.25 -9.90
N GLN A 100 -5.04 -0.65 -9.56
CA GLN A 100 -6.39 -0.65 -10.13
C GLN A 100 -7.05 0.73 -9.95
N HIS A 101 -7.97 1.08 -10.85
CA HIS A 101 -8.67 2.37 -10.86
C HIS A 101 -7.76 3.60 -11.03
N ARG A 102 -6.64 3.47 -11.75
CA ARG A 102 -5.70 4.57 -12.08
C ARG A 102 -4.91 5.11 -10.88
N GLY A 103 -4.78 4.34 -9.80
CA GLY A 103 -3.92 4.73 -8.69
C GLY A 103 -2.43 4.72 -9.08
N SER A 104 -1.65 5.60 -8.46
CA SER A 104 -0.20 5.74 -8.71
C SER A 104 0.60 5.63 -7.43
N ALA A 105 1.92 5.48 -7.55
CA ALA A 105 2.84 5.46 -6.41
C ALA A 105 4.06 6.35 -6.65
N LEU A 106 4.62 6.89 -5.57
CA LEU A 106 5.93 7.55 -5.52
C LEU A 106 6.86 6.77 -4.59
N GLY A 107 7.96 6.24 -5.09
CA GLY A 107 8.96 5.52 -4.30
C GLY A 107 10.18 6.39 -4.01
N PHE A 108 10.39 6.78 -2.76
CA PHE A 108 11.56 7.53 -2.28
C PHE A 108 12.64 6.54 -1.83
N ARG A 109 13.75 6.47 -2.57
CA ARG A 109 14.84 5.53 -2.29
C ARG A 109 15.84 6.11 -1.32
N SER A 110 15.97 5.51 -0.15
CA SER A 110 16.88 5.96 0.91
C SER A 110 18.12 5.06 0.98
N PHE A 111 19.23 5.48 0.36
CA PHE A 111 20.51 4.75 0.39
C PHE A 111 21.00 4.43 1.80
N SER A 112 20.82 5.34 2.74
CA SER A 112 21.24 5.17 4.15
C SER A 112 20.47 4.09 4.92
N LYS A 113 19.28 3.71 4.46
CA LYS A 113 18.37 2.79 5.16
C LYS A 113 18.10 1.50 4.38
N ASP A 114 18.73 1.32 3.21
CA ASP A 114 18.51 0.18 2.29
C ASP A 114 17.02 -0.11 2.04
N ARG A 115 16.22 0.95 1.89
CA ARG A 115 14.76 0.84 1.77
C ARG A 115 14.18 1.91 0.86
N ILE A 116 13.03 1.59 0.29
CA ILE A 116 12.20 2.50 -0.49
C ILE A 116 10.92 2.79 0.31
N GLU A 117 10.61 4.07 0.48
CA GLU A 117 9.36 4.53 1.07
C GLU A 117 8.37 4.92 -0.03
N TRP A 118 7.26 4.19 -0.11
CA TRP A 118 6.25 4.32 -1.14
C TRP A 118 5.06 5.13 -0.66
N LEU A 119 4.82 6.30 -1.27
CA LEU A 119 3.59 7.06 -1.08
C LEU A 119 2.57 6.61 -2.11
N CYS A 120 1.43 6.09 -1.67
CA CYS A 120 0.40 5.51 -2.54
C CYS A 120 -0.78 6.46 -2.73
N PHE A 121 -1.28 6.56 -3.96
CA PHE A 121 -2.35 7.49 -4.34
C PHE A 121 -3.48 6.78 -5.11
N LYS A 122 -4.72 7.23 -4.90
CA LYS A 122 -5.93 6.72 -5.59
C LYS A 122 -6.07 7.20 -7.04
N CYS A 123 -5.32 8.23 -7.41
CA CYS A 123 -5.36 8.88 -8.71
C CYS A 123 -3.94 9.23 -9.16
N PRO A 124 -3.71 9.49 -10.46
CA PRO A 124 -2.42 9.96 -10.96
C PRO A 124 -2.05 11.31 -10.33
N VAL A 125 -0.80 11.46 -9.91
CA VAL A 125 -0.29 12.68 -9.23
C VAL A 125 0.76 13.44 -10.04
N GLU A 126 0.86 13.19 -11.35
CA GLU A 126 1.82 13.86 -12.23
C GLU A 126 1.66 15.39 -12.22
N GLN A 127 0.42 15.88 -12.28
CA GLN A 127 0.15 17.32 -12.22
C GLN A 127 0.54 17.91 -10.86
N LEU A 128 0.33 17.15 -9.77
CA LEU A 128 0.74 17.57 -8.43
C LEU A 128 2.25 17.73 -8.35
N ILE A 129 3.01 16.75 -8.85
CA ILE A 129 4.48 16.80 -8.87
C ILE A 129 4.97 17.97 -9.73
N ASN A 130 4.41 18.13 -10.93
CA ASN A 130 4.83 19.17 -11.87
C ASN A 130 4.54 20.60 -11.38
N ASN A 131 3.45 20.77 -10.62
CA ASN A 131 3.03 22.05 -10.08
C ASN A 131 3.56 22.29 -8.65
N TRP A 132 4.27 21.33 -8.07
CA TRP A 132 4.77 21.46 -6.70
C TRP A 132 5.89 22.49 -6.64
N THR A 133 5.69 23.54 -5.85
CA THR A 133 6.67 24.60 -5.65
C THR A 133 6.83 24.92 -4.18
N ILE A 134 8.07 25.18 -3.77
CA ILE A 134 8.39 25.66 -2.43
C ILE A 134 8.97 27.07 -2.50
N VAL A 135 8.69 27.86 -1.46
CA VAL A 135 9.21 29.21 -1.31
C VAL A 135 10.52 29.13 -0.55
N TYR A 136 11.63 29.50 -1.20
CA TYR A 136 12.93 29.59 -0.56
C TYR A 136 13.08 30.90 0.24
N PRO A 137 14.03 30.95 1.19
CA PRO A 137 14.47 32.22 1.77
C PRO A 137 14.81 33.22 0.65
N GLY A 138 14.17 34.40 0.68
CA GLY A 138 14.24 35.39 -0.40
C GLY A 138 13.07 35.37 -1.40
N GLY A 139 12.04 34.54 -1.17
CA GLY A 139 10.79 34.55 -1.94
C GLY A 139 10.87 33.86 -3.30
N VAL A 140 11.98 33.19 -3.61
CA VAL A 140 12.17 32.49 -4.88
C VAL A 140 11.40 31.16 -4.84
N LEU A 141 10.51 30.96 -5.82
CA LEU A 141 9.83 29.69 -6.02
C LEU A 141 10.76 28.73 -6.76
N ARG A 142 11.01 27.54 -6.20
CA ARG A 142 11.65 26.44 -6.96
C ARG A 142 10.89 25.14 -6.78
N LYS A 143 11.10 24.23 -7.74
CA LYS A 143 10.54 22.88 -7.71
C LYS A 143 11.46 21.97 -6.92
N PRO A 144 10.96 21.22 -5.94
CA PRO A 144 11.77 20.25 -5.23
C PRO A 144 11.99 18.97 -6.04
N PHE A 145 11.17 18.71 -7.07
CA PHE A 145 11.31 17.57 -7.99
C PHE A 145 11.99 18.03 -9.27
N ASP A 146 13.16 17.48 -9.55
CA ASP A 146 13.85 17.62 -10.83
C ASP A 146 13.76 16.32 -11.61
N LYS A 147 13.33 16.36 -12.88
CA LYS A 147 13.12 15.15 -13.68
C LYS A 147 14.43 14.76 -14.35
N VAL A 148 14.96 13.59 -14.02
CA VAL A 148 16.28 13.15 -14.51
C VAL A 148 16.21 12.06 -15.55
N ALA A 149 15.24 11.14 -15.45
CA ALA A 149 15.14 10.05 -16.42
C ALA A 149 13.69 9.62 -16.69
N THR A 150 13.51 8.97 -17.83
CA THR A 150 12.29 8.24 -18.19
C THR A 150 12.64 6.82 -18.51
N LEU A 151 12.09 5.90 -17.73
CA LEU A 151 12.39 4.49 -17.79
C LEU A 151 11.25 3.76 -18.49
N GLU A 152 11.42 3.52 -19.78
CA GLU A 152 10.45 2.75 -20.55
C GLU A 152 10.50 1.27 -20.14
N ARG A 153 9.35 0.61 -20.21
CA ARG A 153 9.28 -0.83 -19.97
C ARG A 153 10.15 -1.62 -20.96
N GLY A 154 10.35 -1.11 -22.17
CA GLY A 154 10.98 -1.83 -23.30
C GLY A 154 9.99 -2.68 -24.09
N GLU A 155 10.48 -3.26 -25.20
CA GLU A 155 9.64 -4.03 -26.12
C GLU A 155 9.08 -5.31 -25.48
N THR A 156 7.84 -5.63 -25.81
CA THR A 156 7.27 -6.93 -25.42
C THR A 156 7.88 -8.00 -26.32
N GLY A 157 8.76 -8.84 -25.77
CA GLY A 157 9.38 -9.94 -26.52
C GLY A 157 8.36 -10.88 -27.17
N ARG A 158 8.83 -11.71 -28.12
CA ARG A 158 7.99 -12.72 -28.80
C ARG A 158 7.22 -13.57 -27.76
N LYS A 159 5.90 -13.69 -27.96
CA LYS A 159 4.91 -14.50 -27.23
C LYS A 159 5.41 -15.08 -25.89
N GLY A 160 5.17 -14.35 -24.81
CA GLY A 160 5.22 -14.88 -23.43
C GLY A 160 6.47 -14.54 -22.64
N THR A 161 7.55 -14.08 -23.26
CA THR A 161 8.75 -13.63 -22.55
C THR A 161 8.73 -12.12 -22.37
N VAL A 162 8.42 -11.64 -21.16
CA VAL A 162 8.49 -10.22 -20.82
C VAL A 162 9.96 -9.84 -20.61
N LYS A 163 10.65 -9.45 -21.67
CA LYS A 163 11.96 -8.78 -21.60
C LYS A 163 11.75 -7.29 -21.32
N GLY A 164 11.32 -6.96 -20.11
CA GLY A 164 11.27 -5.57 -19.68
C GLY A 164 12.65 -5.07 -19.26
N HIS A 165 12.87 -3.75 -19.28
CA HIS A 165 14.07 -3.14 -18.69
C HIS A 165 14.23 -3.63 -17.24
N PRO A 166 15.41 -4.13 -16.85
CA PRO A 166 15.58 -4.79 -15.55
C PRO A 166 15.30 -3.83 -14.38
N GLU A 167 15.72 -2.58 -14.49
CA GLU A 167 15.47 -1.55 -13.48
C GLU A 167 13.97 -1.20 -13.38
N HIS A 168 13.27 -1.14 -14.51
CA HIS A 168 11.83 -0.86 -14.54
C HIS A 168 11.06 -1.96 -13.79
N ARG A 169 11.48 -3.20 -14.00
CA ARG A 169 10.94 -4.36 -13.31
C ARG A 169 11.30 -4.33 -11.81
N ALA A 170 12.52 -3.96 -11.46
CA ALA A 170 12.96 -3.88 -10.07
C ALA A 170 12.15 -2.87 -9.25
N TRP A 171 11.91 -1.67 -9.79
CA TRP A 171 11.01 -0.68 -9.17
C TRP A 171 9.60 -1.21 -8.96
N TYR A 172 9.02 -1.85 -9.98
CA TYR A 172 7.69 -2.41 -9.91
C TYR A 172 7.60 -3.57 -8.89
N GLU A 173 8.58 -4.47 -8.87
CA GLU A 173 8.64 -5.62 -7.95
C GLU A 173 8.88 -5.18 -6.52
N ALA A 174 9.71 -4.14 -6.31
CA ALA A 174 9.91 -3.52 -4.99
C ALA A 174 8.58 -3.01 -4.41
N LEU A 175 7.73 -2.34 -5.22
CA LEU A 175 6.40 -1.94 -4.78
C LEU A 175 5.49 -3.15 -4.46
N ALA A 176 5.60 -4.24 -5.24
CA ALA A 176 4.81 -5.44 -5.02
C ALA A 176 5.17 -6.19 -3.74
N GLU A 177 6.43 -6.08 -3.31
CA GLU A 177 6.93 -6.64 -2.04
C GLU A 177 6.80 -5.67 -0.86
N ALA A 178 6.27 -4.47 -1.10
CA ALA A 178 6.16 -3.45 -0.06
C ALA A 178 5.21 -3.88 1.06
N TRP A 179 5.48 -3.44 2.28
CA TRP A 179 4.69 -3.72 3.47
C TRP A 179 4.28 -2.43 4.17
N GLU A 180 3.14 -2.46 4.87
CA GLU A 180 2.73 -1.36 5.72
C GLU A 180 3.63 -1.25 6.96
N PRO A 181 4.00 -0.03 7.40
CA PRO A 181 4.72 0.12 8.65
C PRO A 181 3.89 -0.45 9.80
N VAL A 182 4.50 -1.31 10.62
CA VAL A 182 3.90 -1.73 11.88
C VAL A 182 3.93 -0.52 12.82
N VAL A 183 2.81 0.18 12.93
CA VAL A 183 2.65 1.24 13.92
C VAL A 183 2.27 0.56 15.24
N PRO A 184 3.17 0.52 16.24
CA PRO A 184 2.79 0.01 17.55
C PRO A 184 1.72 0.95 18.10
N LEU A 185 0.47 0.48 18.15
CA LEU A 185 -0.60 1.19 18.83
C LEU A 185 -0.22 1.25 20.30
N ARG A 186 0.28 2.41 20.74
CA ARG A 186 0.42 2.73 22.16
C ARG A 186 -0.99 3.03 22.68
N LEU A 187 -1.74 1.97 22.93
CA LEU A 187 -2.98 2.02 23.72
C LEU A 187 -2.58 2.34 25.16
N THR A 188 -2.30 3.60 25.44
CA THR A 188 -2.21 4.07 26.83
C THR A 188 -3.64 4.22 27.35
N TRP A 189 -3.87 3.82 28.60
CA TRP A 189 -5.17 3.98 29.26
C TRP A 189 -5.67 5.44 29.19
N ASN A 190 -4.73 6.40 29.25
CA ASN A 190 -5.02 7.83 29.13
C ASN A 190 -5.54 8.24 27.73
N ASN A 191 -5.10 7.58 26.65
CA ASN A 191 -5.64 7.85 25.31
C ASN A 191 -7.02 7.23 25.14
N LYS A 192 -7.30 6.09 25.79
CA LYS A 192 -8.60 5.43 25.69
C LYS A 192 -9.74 6.34 26.15
N SER A 193 -9.57 7.06 27.26
CA SER A 193 -10.59 8.01 27.74
C SER A 193 -10.78 9.18 26.79
N ARG A 194 -9.69 9.72 26.22
CA ARG A 194 -9.76 10.84 25.27
C ARG A 194 -10.41 10.41 23.95
N ASP A 195 -9.98 9.28 23.38
CA ASP A 195 -10.49 8.78 22.10
C ASP A 195 -11.97 8.36 22.24
N ILE A 196 -12.37 7.80 23.40
CA ILE A 196 -13.79 7.55 23.72
C ILE A 196 -14.57 8.88 23.82
N GLN A 197 -14.04 9.90 24.51
CA GLN A 197 -14.70 11.20 24.62
C GLN A 197 -14.83 11.91 23.26
N GLU A 198 -13.82 11.81 22.39
CA GLU A 198 -13.87 12.39 21.04
C GLU A 198 -14.89 11.66 20.16
N GLU A 199 -14.96 10.34 20.22
CA GLU A 199 -15.96 9.56 19.47
C GLU A 199 -17.38 9.79 20.00
N ILE A 200 -17.56 9.92 21.32
CA ILE A 200 -18.85 10.30 21.93
C ILE A 200 -19.28 11.68 21.42
N LYS A 201 -18.40 12.70 21.50
CA LYS A 201 -18.69 14.05 20.98
C LYS A 201 -19.00 14.05 19.48
N ARG A 202 -18.29 13.21 18.70
CA ARG A 202 -18.53 13.06 17.25
C ARG A 202 -19.94 12.51 17.01
N ARG A 203 -20.36 11.49 17.76
CA ARG A 203 -21.71 10.91 17.67
C ARG A 203 -22.79 11.87 18.15
N GLU A 204 -22.59 12.59 19.26
CA GLU A 204 -23.52 13.64 19.72
C GLU A 204 -23.74 14.70 18.62
N LYS A 205 -22.68 15.05 17.90
CA LYS A 205 -22.73 16.01 16.78
C LYS A 205 -23.37 15.43 15.51
N GLU A 206 -23.13 14.16 15.19
CA GLU A 206 -23.67 13.50 13.98
C GLU A 206 -25.12 13.02 14.16
N GLU A 207 -25.47 12.51 15.33
CA GLU A 207 -26.79 11.91 15.62
C GLU A 207 -27.76 12.91 16.29
N GLY A 208 -27.29 14.11 16.64
CA GLY A 208 -28.13 15.13 17.29
C GLY A 208 -28.69 14.68 18.64
N TYR A 209 -28.10 13.64 19.24
CA TYR A 209 -28.54 13.07 20.50
C TYR A 209 -27.90 13.87 21.64
N VAL A 210 -28.64 14.85 22.15
CA VAL A 210 -28.35 15.50 23.43
C VAL A 210 -28.70 14.48 24.51
N PHE A 211 -27.69 13.84 25.10
CA PHE A 211 -27.90 13.09 26.34
C PHE A 211 -28.10 14.11 27.46
N GLU A 212 -29.33 14.57 27.65
CA GLU A 212 -29.74 15.22 28.89
C GLU A 212 -29.61 14.16 29.99
N LEU A 213 -28.45 14.17 30.67
CA LEU A 213 -28.33 13.61 32.00
C LEU A 213 -29.30 14.41 32.87
N GLU A 214 -30.55 13.94 32.95
CA GLU A 214 -31.41 14.26 34.08
C GLU A 214 -30.61 13.88 35.33
N GLU A 215 -30.05 14.89 36.02
CA GLU A 215 -29.62 14.77 37.40
C GLU A 215 -30.83 14.35 38.22
N LYS A 216 -31.09 13.04 38.26
CA LYS A 216 -31.90 12.47 39.32
C LYS A 216 -31.07 12.63 40.58
N GLU A 217 -31.49 13.56 41.43
CA GLU A 217 -31.11 13.58 42.84
C GLU A 217 -31.26 12.16 43.38
N ASP A 218 -30.13 11.49 43.59
CA ASP A 218 -30.05 10.23 44.30
C ASP A 218 -30.55 10.49 45.72
N LYS A 219 -31.84 10.29 45.94
CA LYS A 219 -32.36 10.07 47.27
C LYS A 219 -31.73 8.78 47.76
N ASP A 220 -30.98 8.87 48.86
CA ASP A 220 -30.40 7.75 49.58
C ASP A 220 -31.47 6.67 49.82
N VAL A 221 -31.54 5.69 48.94
CA VAL A 221 -32.29 4.46 49.18
C VAL A 221 -31.34 3.51 49.87
N ASP A 222 -31.54 3.37 51.18
CA ASP A 222 -30.86 2.40 52.04
C ASP A 222 -31.00 1.00 51.44
N LEU A 223 -29.95 0.55 50.75
CA LEU A 223 -29.90 -0.70 49.98
C LEU A 223 -29.24 -1.82 50.80
N GLU A 224 -29.38 -1.78 52.13
CA GLU A 224 -28.71 -2.68 53.07
C GLU A 224 -29.37 -4.06 53.24
N GLY A 225 -30.37 -4.43 52.42
CA GLY A 225 -31.20 -5.61 52.69
C GLY A 225 -31.60 -6.55 51.55
N MET A 226 -31.28 -6.26 50.28
CA MET A 226 -31.98 -6.94 49.15
C MET A 226 -31.11 -7.77 48.20
N TRP A 227 -30.04 -8.39 48.68
CA TRP A 227 -29.39 -9.48 47.94
C TRP A 227 -29.54 -10.80 48.72
N PRO A 228 -30.56 -11.62 48.41
CA PRO A 228 -30.58 -12.99 48.90
C PRO A 228 -29.33 -13.72 48.40
N LYS A 229 -28.53 -14.24 49.33
CA LYS A 229 -27.41 -15.14 49.08
C LYS A 229 -27.95 -16.50 48.61
N GLU A 230 -28.45 -16.57 47.40
CA GLU A 230 -28.67 -17.86 46.74
C GLU A 230 -27.35 -18.30 46.10
N GLU A 231 -26.65 -19.21 46.80
CA GLU A 231 -25.52 -19.95 46.25
C GLU A 231 -26.02 -20.82 45.08
N LEU A 232 -25.97 -20.27 43.87
CA LEU A 232 -26.20 -21.06 42.67
C LEU A 232 -25.03 -22.05 42.48
N PRO A 233 -25.30 -23.36 42.34
CA PRO A 233 -24.25 -24.35 42.12
C PRO A 233 -23.58 -24.10 40.77
N LEU A 234 -22.26 -23.91 40.82
CA LEU A 234 -21.39 -23.69 39.69
C LEU A 234 -21.37 -24.95 38.78
N GLN A 235 -22.29 -25.04 37.81
CA GLN A 235 -22.21 -26.05 36.76
C GLN A 235 -21.04 -25.71 35.83
N LYS A 236 -19.96 -26.49 35.96
CA LYS A 236 -18.82 -26.45 35.03
C LYS A 236 -19.34 -26.78 33.62
N PRO A 237 -19.11 -25.94 32.60
CA PRO A 237 -19.49 -26.27 31.24
C PRO A 237 -18.69 -27.50 30.78
N LYS A 238 -19.42 -28.56 30.41
CA LYS A 238 -18.87 -29.70 29.67
C LYS A 238 -18.35 -29.17 28.34
N LEU A 239 -17.03 -29.15 28.16
CA LEU A 239 -16.40 -28.96 26.86
C LEU A 239 -16.77 -30.15 25.97
N VAL A 240 -17.76 -29.96 25.11
CA VAL A 240 -18.10 -30.89 24.04
C VAL A 240 -17.09 -30.63 22.93
N ALA A 241 -16.21 -31.60 22.73
CA ALA A 241 -15.37 -31.72 21.54
C ALA A 241 -16.25 -32.09 20.33
N GLU A 242 -15.71 -31.82 19.15
CA GLU A 242 -16.19 -32.21 17.81
C GLU A 242 -17.13 -31.22 17.10
N VAL A 243 -16.53 -30.46 16.18
CA VAL A 243 -17.17 -30.13 14.90
C VAL A 243 -16.14 -30.41 13.79
N ASP A 244 -16.09 -31.66 13.35
CA ASP A 244 -15.59 -32.03 12.02
C ASP A 244 -16.66 -31.63 11.01
N PHE A 245 -16.47 -30.60 10.18
CA PHE A 245 -17.18 -30.45 8.91
C PHE A 245 -16.54 -29.37 8.01
N TYR A 246 -15.84 -29.80 6.95
CA TYR A 246 -16.17 -29.53 5.53
C TYR A 246 -14.97 -29.84 4.62
N THR A 247 -14.91 -31.08 4.12
CA THR A 247 -14.19 -31.39 2.89
C THR A 247 -14.94 -30.78 1.71
N ARG A 248 -14.43 -29.65 1.22
CA ARG A 248 -15.00 -28.94 0.08
C ARG A 248 -14.72 -29.73 -1.21
N SER A 249 -15.77 -30.39 -1.70
CA SER A 249 -15.87 -31.06 -2.99
C SER A 249 -15.30 -30.21 -4.14
N LYS A 250 -14.37 -30.81 -4.90
CA LYS A 250 -13.82 -30.27 -6.14
C LYS A 250 -14.87 -30.39 -7.24
N ARG A 251 -15.68 -29.35 -7.47
CA ARG A 251 -16.46 -29.23 -8.71
C ARG A 251 -15.51 -28.91 -9.87
N ALA A 252 -15.42 -29.83 -10.82
CA ALA A 252 -14.75 -29.64 -12.09
C ALA A 252 -15.39 -28.44 -12.83
N LYS A 253 -14.56 -27.52 -13.33
CA LYS A 253 -15.03 -26.42 -14.17
C LYS A 253 -15.43 -26.97 -15.55
N PRO A 254 -16.58 -26.54 -16.12
CA PRO A 254 -16.92 -26.89 -17.49
C PRO A 254 -15.92 -26.28 -18.48
N PRO A 255 -15.66 -26.94 -19.61
CA PRO A 255 -14.71 -26.46 -20.62
C PRO A 255 -15.17 -25.13 -21.20
N VAL A 256 -14.26 -24.15 -21.18
CA VAL A 256 -14.45 -22.82 -21.79
C VAL A 256 -14.48 -23.00 -23.31
N ARG A 257 -15.63 -22.71 -23.95
CA ARG A 257 -15.73 -22.60 -25.41
C ARG A 257 -14.89 -21.41 -25.87
N VAL A 258 -13.82 -21.69 -26.62
CA VAL A 258 -13.00 -20.67 -27.27
C VAL A 258 -13.78 -20.15 -28.50
N PRO A 259 -14.08 -18.85 -28.59
CA PRO A 259 -14.72 -18.29 -29.78
C PRO A 259 -13.78 -18.39 -30.98
N GLN A 260 -14.30 -18.92 -32.10
CA GLN A 260 -13.54 -18.99 -33.34
C GLN A 260 -13.29 -17.58 -33.91
N PRO A 261 -12.09 -17.30 -34.44
CA PRO A 261 -11.80 -16.03 -35.07
C PRO A 261 -12.61 -15.85 -36.36
N PRO A 262 -13.05 -14.62 -36.67
CA PRO A 262 -13.80 -14.34 -37.88
C PRO A 262 -12.96 -14.62 -39.14
N PRO A 263 -13.62 -15.03 -40.24
CA PRO A 263 -12.94 -15.33 -41.50
C PRO A 263 -12.24 -14.08 -42.05
N LYS A 264 -10.97 -14.23 -42.42
CA LYS A 264 -10.15 -13.15 -42.99
C LYS A 264 -10.76 -12.68 -44.32
N GLN A 265 -11.27 -11.45 -44.33
CA GLN A 265 -11.60 -10.75 -45.57
C GLN A 265 -10.30 -10.44 -46.31
N LYS A 266 -10.22 -10.87 -47.58
CA LYS A 266 -9.09 -10.58 -48.46
C LYS A 266 -9.19 -9.12 -48.92
N SER A 267 -8.22 -8.30 -48.56
CA SER A 267 -8.15 -6.91 -49.04
C SER A 267 -7.88 -6.88 -50.55
N PRO A 268 -8.53 -5.97 -51.29
CA PRO A 268 -8.33 -5.84 -52.74
C PRO A 268 -6.96 -5.24 -53.04
N MET A 269 -6.26 -5.88 -53.98
CA MET A 269 -4.94 -5.52 -54.47
C MET A 269 -5.06 -4.26 -55.33
N THR A 270 -4.60 -3.12 -54.82
CA THR A 270 -4.56 -1.86 -55.58
C THR A 270 -3.37 -1.90 -56.53
N ARG A 271 -3.66 -1.92 -57.84
CA ARG A 271 -2.65 -1.73 -58.90
C ARG A 271 -2.25 -0.26 -58.95
N LEU A 272 -0.98 0.03 -58.70
CA LEU A 272 -0.36 1.30 -59.03
C LEU A 272 -0.12 1.31 -60.56
N LEU A 273 -0.62 2.36 -61.22
CA LEU A 273 -0.32 2.67 -62.61
C LEU A 273 0.93 3.57 -62.61
N ASP A 274 1.94 3.14 -63.36
CA ASP A 274 3.13 3.92 -63.67
C ASP A 274 2.73 5.08 -64.61
N GLY A 275 3.04 6.30 -64.19
CA GLY A 275 2.89 7.51 -64.99
C GLY A 275 4.25 8.02 -65.43
N GLU A 276 4.52 7.90 -66.72
CA GLU A 276 5.64 8.51 -67.44
C GLU A 276 5.61 10.05 -67.28
N TYR A 277 6.76 10.65 -66.98
CA TYR A 277 6.98 12.09 -67.14
C TYR A 277 7.88 12.30 -68.36
N VAL A 278 7.40 13.16 -69.26
CA VAL A 278 8.10 13.75 -70.41
C VAL A 278 9.07 14.83 -69.93
#